data_AF-A0A814J380-F1
#
_entry.id   AF-A0A814J380-F1
#
_cell.length_a   1.000
_cell.length_b   1.000
_cell.length_c   1.000
_cell.angle_alpha   90.00
_cell.angle_beta   90.00
_cell.angle_gamma   90.00
#
_symmetry.space_group_name_H-M   'P 1'
#
loop_
_entity.id
_entity.type
_entity.pdbx_description
1 polymer ?
#
loop_
_entity_poly.entity_id
_entity_poly.type
_entity_poly.pdbx_seq_one_letter_code
_entity_poly.pdbx_strand_id
1 'polypeptide(L)'
;MGYSLHQVCNSIFVSDAWIFYLAMTNGATLYGDDFRVTSPYAFRALLMFCELVNNTIANNLVQFYSNQYFSRSVIPLALFEEQTEVKVFQFISSTTNNFLLSLQMIRETTQVNALFSGLQTNYQLYSSTGSGNVFVTAKTYDGCSCSLSDTCIQQSSIYNYNTTTILFNVAGFYTGCNVIESLLQSNLECFYNQTCIDKLQNYLQSSPTYVSALSSSLYSRYLETTIINDLLDNLMYT
;
A
#
# COMPACT_ATOMS: atom_id res chain seq x y z
N MET A 1 26.64 4.37 -7.19
CA MET A 1 25.93 4.58 -5.91
C MET A 1 24.65 3.76 -5.98
N GLY A 2 24.41 2.88 -5.01
CA GLY A 2 23.14 2.15 -4.92
C GLY A 2 22.16 2.93 -4.05
N TYR A 3 20.86 2.87 -4.37
CA TYR A 3 19.80 3.29 -3.46
C TYR A 3 19.20 2.06 -2.80
N SER A 4 18.60 2.23 -1.62
CA SER A 4 17.84 1.19 -0.95
C SER A 4 16.40 1.65 -0.79
N LEU A 5 15.48 0.71 -1.04
CA LEU A 5 14.07 0.89 -0.72
C LEU A 5 13.80 0.39 0.70
N HIS A 6 12.68 0.83 1.24
CA HIS A 6 12.13 0.38 2.50
C HIS A 6 12.11 -1.15 2.56
N GLN A 7 12.53 -1.71 3.69
CA GLN A 7 12.76 -3.15 3.85
C GLN A 7 11.56 -4.02 3.46
N VAL A 8 10.34 -3.49 3.56
CA VAL A 8 9.12 -4.19 3.13
C VAL A 8 9.19 -4.63 1.67
N CYS A 9 9.81 -3.82 0.80
CA CYS A 9 9.93 -4.10 -0.63
C CYS A 9 10.85 -5.27 -0.97
N ASN A 10 11.69 -5.70 -0.02
CA ASN A 10 12.56 -6.87 -0.13
C ASN A 10 12.16 -7.99 0.85
N SER A 11 11.00 -7.85 1.50
CA SER A 11 10.53 -8.79 2.52
C SER A 11 9.61 -9.85 1.93
N ILE A 12 9.34 -10.90 2.71
CA ILE A 12 8.35 -11.91 2.34
C ILE A 12 6.93 -11.33 2.15
N PHE A 13 6.61 -10.19 2.77
CA PHE A 13 5.26 -9.59 2.74
C PHE A 13 4.85 -9.07 1.36
N VAL A 14 5.79 -8.84 0.44
CA VAL A 14 5.48 -8.49 -0.95
C VAL A 14 5.74 -9.66 -1.91
N SER A 15 6.02 -10.86 -1.39
CA SER A 15 6.22 -12.05 -2.24
C SER A 15 4.88 -12.66 -2.68
N ASP A 16 4.87 -13.28 -3.87
CA ASP A 16 3.72 -14.07 -4.32
C ASP A 16 3.37 -15.19 -3.35
N ALA A 17 4.36 -15.77 -2.65
CA ALA A 17 4.13 -16.81 -1.65
C ALA A 17 3.28 -16.32 -0.47
N TRP A 18 3.57 -15.12 0.05
CA TRP A 18 2.77 -14.50 1.12
C TRP A 18 1.37 -14.11 0.64
N ILE A 19 1.28 -13.46 -0.51
CA ILE A 19 0.00 -13.05 -1.08
C ILE A 19 -0.90 -14.27 -1.34
N PHE A 20 -0.32 -15.35 -1.88
CA PHE A 20 -1.03 -16.61 -2.08
C PHE A 20 -1.45 -17.23 -0.74
N TYR A 21 -0.54 -17.27 0.25
CA TYR A 21 -0.83 -17.80 1.58
C TYR A 21 -2.01 -17.09 2.25
N LEU A 22 -2.11 -15.76 2.14
CA LEU A 22 -3.24 -14.99 2.64
C LEU A 22 -4.55 -15.30 1.91
N ALA A 23 -4.49 -15.57 0.59
CA ALA A 23 -5.67 -15.86 -0.22
C ALA A 23 -6.25 -17.28 0.03
N MET A 24 -5.54 -18.15 0.75
CA MET A 24 -6.01 -19.49 1.06
C MET A 24 -7.05 -19.45 2.18
N THR A 25 -8.33 -19.51 1.82
CA THR A 25 -9.45 -19.49 2.78
C THR A 25 -9.98 -20.88 3.11
N ASN A 26 -9.44 -21.95 2.54
CA ASN A 26 -9.89 -23.35 2.72
C ASN A 26 -11.41 -23.56 2.60
N GLY A 27 -12.08 -22.77 1.77
CA GLY A 27 -13.53 -22.85 1.59
C GLY A 27 -14.36 -22.25 2.73
N ALA A 28 -13.73 -21.53 3.67
CA ALA A 28 -14.43 -20.79 4.70
C ALA A 28 -15.29 -19.68 4.10
N THR A 29 -16.52 -19.54 4.57
CA THR A 29 -17.36 -18.37 4.27
C THR A 29 -16.88 -17.21 5.14
N LEU A 30 -16.51 -16.11 4.50
CA LEU A 30 -15.91 -14.95 5.16
C LEU A 30 -16.73 -13.69 4.90
N TYR A 31 -16.63 -12.75 5.81
CA TYR A 31 -17.22 -11.42 5.64
C TYR A 31 -16.41 -10.65 4.58
N GLY A 32 -17.08 -9.83 3.75
CA GLY A 32 -16.40 -9.14 2.65
C GLY A 32 -15.27 -8.19 3.09
N ASP A 33 -15.40 -7.61 4.29
CA ASP A 33 -14.39 -6.70 4.87
C ASP A 33 -13.42 -7.42 5.83
N ASP A 34 -13.48 -8.75 5.91
CA ASP A 34 -12.54 -9.53 6.71
C ASP A 34 -11.12 -9.37 6.16
N PHE A 35 -10.15 -9.20 7.04
CA PHE A 35 -8.73 -9.07 6.67
C PHE A 35 -8.29 -10.21 5.74
N ARG A 36 -8.78 -11.44 5.94
CA ARG A 36 -8.43 -12.60 5.09
C ARG A 36 -8.94 -12.47 3.65
N VAL A 37 -9.95 -11.64 3.42
CA VAL A 37 -10.50 -11.34 2.08
C VAL A 37 -9.79 -10.15 1.46
N THR A 38 -9.53 -9.10 2.22
CA THR A 38 -9.02 -7.82 1.70
C THR A 38 -7.48 -7.77 1.64
N SER A 39 -6.79 -8.44 2.56
CA SER A 39 -5.33 -8.35 2.67
C SER A 39 -4.54 -8.87 1.47
N PRO A 40 -4.91 -9.94 0.74
CA PRO A 40 -4.14 -10.35 -0.45
C PRO A 40 -4.02 -9.23 -1.49
N TYR A 41 -5.08 -8.44 -1.64
CA TYR A 41 -5.13 -7.31 -2.57
C TYR A 41 -4.34 -6.11 -2.07
N ALA A 42 -4.38 -5.85 -0.76
CA ALA A 42 -3.57 -4.80 -0.16
C ALA A 42 -2.07 -5.12 -0.27
N PHE A 43 -1.65 -6.37 -0.03
CA PHE A 43 -0.26 -6.78 -0.22
C PHE A 43 0.17 -6.83 -1.69
N ARG A 44 -0.75 -7.18 -2.61
CA ARG A 44 -0.49 -7.03 -4.05
C ARG A 44 -0.30 -5.57 -4.44
N ALA A 45 -1.11 -4.65 -3.91
CA ALA A 45 -0.94 -3.22 -4.14
C ALA A 45 0.39 -2.70 -3.56
N LEU A 46 0.79 -3.18 -2.39
CA LEU A 46 2.08 -2.84 -1.77
C LEU A 46 3.27 -3.34 -2.63
N LEU A 47 3.20 -4.56 -3.16
CA LEU A 47 4.18 -5.06 -4.14
C LEU A 47 4.25 -4.14 -5.37
N MET A 48 3.10 -3.79 -5.95
CA MET A 48 3.05 -2.89 -7.10
C MET A 48 3.68 -1.53 -6.79
N PHE A 49 3.45 -0.97 -5.60
CA PHE A 49 4.11 0.27 -5.20
C PHE A 49 5.63 0.12 -5.14
N CYS A 50 6.14 -0.95 -4.53
CA CYS A 50 7.57 -1.22 -4.50
C CYS A 50 8.18 -1.32 -5.91
N GLU A 51 7.52 -2.04 -6.82
CA GLU A 51 7.96 -2.18 -8.22
C GLU A 51 7.92 -0.84 -8.98
N LEU A 52 6.82 -0.09 -8.85
CA LEU A 52 6.65 1.20 -9.52
C LEU A 52 7.65 2.24 -9.02
N VAL A 53 7.90 2.28 -7.71
CA VAL A 53 8.92 3.14 -7.11
C VAL A 53 10.31 2.77 -7.63
N ASN A 54 10.67 1.49 -7.60
CA ASN A 54 11.96 1.00 -8.09
C ASN A 54 12.17 1.36 -9.57
N ASN A 55 11.17 1.08 -10.41
CA ASN A 55 11.20 1.40 -11.84
C ASN A 55 11.27 2.91 -12.07
N THR A 56 10.52 3.71 -11.30
CA THR A 56 10.57 5.17 -11.36
C THR A 56 11.98 5.68 -11.09
N ILE A 57 12.60 5.25 -9.97
CA ILE A 57 13.96 5.68 -9.62
C ILE A 57 14.96 5.20 -10.67
N ALA A 58 14.93 3.92 -11.05
CA ALA A 58 15.85 3.34 -12.02
C ALA A 58 15.79 4.07 -13.38
N ASN A 59 14.59 4.29 -13.91
CA ASN A 59 14.40 4.96 -15.20
C ASN A 59 14.86 6.42 -15.16
N ASN A 60 14.52 7.14 -14.08
CA ASN A 60 14.94 8.53 -13.93
C ASN A 60 16.46 8.64 -13.75
N LEU A 61 17.11 7.71 -13.03
CA LEU A 61 18.58 7.67 -12.94
C LEU A 61 19.25 7.47 -14.30
N VAL A 62 18.71 6.59 -15.15
CA VAL A 62 19.21 6.41 -16.53
C VAL A 62 19.15 7.73 -17.31
N GLN A 63 18.02 8.44 -17.23
CA GLN A 63 17.87 9.74 -17.88
C GLN A 63 18.84 10.78 -17.31
N PHE A 64 18.98 10.83 -15.98
CA PHE A 64 19.91 11.72 -15.30
C PHE A 64 21.35 11.47 -15.77
N TYR A 65 21.83 10.23 -15.78
CA TYR A 65 23.19 9.94 -16.22
C TYR A 65 23.44 10.17 -17.71
N SER A 66 22.40 10.17 -18.54
CA SER A 66 22.53 10.45 -19.97
C SER A 66 22.69 11.94 -20.30
N ASN A 67 22.33 12.83 -19.38
CA ASN A 67 22.33 14.27 -19.61
C ASN A 67 23.69 14.91 -19.27
N GLN A 68 24.15 15.84 -20.12
CA GLN A 68 25.35 16.64 -19.85
C GLN A 68 25.00 17.83 -18.94
N TYR A 69 25.09 17.62 -17.62
CA TYR A 69 24.77 18.67 -16.64
C TYR A 69 25.92 19.65 -16.36
N PHE A 70 27.16 19.26 -16.67
CA PHE A 70 28.34 20.05 -16.39
C PHE A 70 28.97 20.62 -17.66
N SER A 71 29.39 21.88 -17.57
CA SER A 71 30.16 22.54 -18.62
C SER A 71 31.50 21.83 -18.84
N ARG A 72 31.98 21.84 -20.09
CA ARG A 72 33.35 21.40 -20.43
C ARG A 72 34.39 22.47 -20.09
N SER A 73 33.98 23.66 -19.67
CA SER A 73 34.84 24.76 -19.27
C SER A 73 35.17 24.68 -17.78
N VAL A 74 36.37 25.13 -17.40
CA VAL A 74 36.78 25.24 -16.00
C VAL A 74 35.91 26.30 -15.32
N ILE A 75 35.22 25.92 -14.24
CA ILE A 75 34.42 26.80 -13.39
C ILE A 75 34.97 26.79 -11.96
N PRO A 76 34.73 27.85 -11.16
CA PRO A 76 35.08 27.86 -9.75
C PRO A 76 34.39 26.72 -8.98
N LEU A 77 35.07 26.15 -7.97
CA LEU A 77 34.56 25.04 -7.16
C LEU A 77 33.19 25.36 -6.54
N ALA A 78 33.03 26.54 -5.95
CA ALA A 78 31.76 26.95 -5.33
C ALA A 78 30.60 26.95 -6.35
N LEU A 79 30.85 27.36 -7.59
CA LEU A 79 29.83 27.35 -8.65
C LEU A 79 29.53 25.92 -9.11
N PHE A 80 30.53 25.04 -9.14
CA PHE A 80 30.34 23.62 -9.44
C PHE A 80 29.50 22.92 -8.37
N GLU A 81 29.77 23.19 -7.10
CA GLU A 81 29.03 22.65 -5.96
C GLU A 81 27.57 23.11 -5.99
N GLU A 82 27.33 24.42 -6.15
CA GLU A 82 25.97 24.98 -6.27
C GLU A 82 25.20 24.36 -7.44
N GLN A 83 25.82 24.27 -8.63
CA GLN A 83 25.18 23.65 -9.79
C GLN A 83 24.88 22.17 -9.56
N THR A 84 25.78 21.44 -8.90
CA THR A 84 25.58 20.02 -8.56
C THR A 84 24.38 19.86 -7.64
N GLU A 85 24.31 20.62 -6.56
CA GLU A 85 23.21 20.57 -5.59
C GLU A 85 21.88 20.89 -6.24
N VAL A 86 21.81 21.96 -7.05
CA VAL A 86 20.58 22.34 -7.77
C VAL A 86 20.13 21.22 -8.72
N LYS A 87 21.04 20.59 -9.45
CA LYS A 87 20.70 19.50 -10.38
C LYS A 87 20.22 18.24 -9.67
N VAL A 88 20.87 17.88 -8.56
CA VAL A 88 20.45 16.75 -7.72
C VAL A 88 19.07 17.04 -7.09
N PHE A 89 18.86 18.24 -6.56
CA PHE A 89 17.57 18.63 -5.99
C PHE A 89 16.45 18.60 -7.02
N GLN A 90 16.68 19.17 -8.21
CA GLN A 90 15.73 19.15 -9.32
C GLN A 90 15.38 17.72 -9.74
N PHE A 91 16.39 16.85 -9.83
CA PHE A 91 16.20 15.44 -10.14
C PHE A 91 15.29 14.74 -9.11
N ILE A 92 15.61 14.85 -7.82
CA ILE A 92 14.84 14.21 -6.75
C ILE A 92 13.40 14.77 -6.75
N SER A 93 13.26 16.09 -6.73
CA SER A 93 11.96 16.76 -6.66
C SER A 93 11.06 16.42 -7.86
N SER A 94 11.59 16.50 -9.09
CA SER A 94 10.80 16.18 -10.29
C SER A 94 10.41 14.70 -10.36
N THR A 95 11.31 13.79 -9.98
CA THR A 95 11.03 12.35 -9.97
C THR A 95 9.90 12.03 -8.98
N THR A 96 9.99 12.55 -7.76
CA THR A 96 8.96 12.37 -6.72
C THR A 96 7.62 12.98 -7.14
N ASN A 97 7.62 14.23 -7.60
CA ASN A 97 6.39 14.93 -7.98
C ASN A 97 5.66 14.24 -9.15
N ASN A 98 6.39 13.74 -10.15
CA ASN A 98 5.78 13.04 -11.28
C ASN A 98 5.13 11.71 -10.84
N PHE A 99 5.77 10.99 -9.91
CA PHE A 99 5.20 9.78 -9.33
C PHE A 99 3.92 10.08 -8.56
N LEU A 100 3.97 11.07 -7.65
CA LEU A 100 2.83 11.45 -6.82
C LEU A 100 1.67 12.00 -7.66
N LEU A 101 1.95 12.77 -8.71
CA LEU A 101 0.93 13.25 -9.63
C LEU A 101 0.23 12.09 -10.35
N SER A 102 0.99 11.08 -10.77
CA SER A 102 0.43 9.88 -11.40
C SER A 102 -0.45 9.08 -10.43
N LEU A 103 0.01 8.92 -9.19
CA LEU A 103 -0.76 8.27 -8.13
C LEU A 103 -2.05 9.06 -7.83
N GLN A 104 -1.97 10.38 -7.69
CA GLN A 104 -3.13 11.24 -7.47
C GLN A 104 -4.14 11.12 -8.61
N MET A 105 -3.68 11.13 -9.87
CA MET A 105 -4.56 10.96 -11.03
C MET A 105 -5.35 9.64 -10.97
N ILE A 106 -4.72 8.55 -10.56
CA ILE A 106 -5.39 7.25 -10.40
C ILE A 106 -6.46 7.32 -9.31
N ARG A 107 -6.14 7.93 -8.15
CA ARG A 107 -7.06 8.07 -7.01
C ARG A 107 -8.30 8.88 -7.39
N GLU A 108 -8.08 10.08 -7.92
CA GLU A 108 -9.15 11.00 -8.36
C GLU A 108 -10.01 10.37 -9.46
N THR A 109 -9.40 9.74 -10.46
CA THR A 109 -10.14 9.09 -11.56
C THR A 109 -10.97 7.90 -11.05
N THR A 110 -10.46 7.15 -10.07
CA THR A 110 -11.19 6.02 -9.47
C THR A 110 -12.42 6.50 -8.72
N GLN A 111 -12.28 7.57 -7.94
CA GLN A 111 -13.37 8.16 -7.15
C GLN A 111 -14.43 8.83 -8.06
N VAL A 112 -14.01 9.72 -8.96
CA VAL A 112 -14.93 10.51 -9.79
C VAL A 112 -15.75 9.64 -10.73
N ASN A 113 -15.18 8.55 -11.23
CA ASN A 113 -15.90 7.59 -12.07
C ASN A 113 -16.67 6.53 -11.26
N ALA A 114 -16.65 6.61 -9.92
CA ALA A 114 -17.30 5.66 -9.02
C ALA A 114 -17.00 4.19 -9.40
N LEU A 115 -15.73 3.89 -9.71
CA LEU A 115 -15.35 2.57 -10.18
C LEU A 115 -15.67 1.51 -9.14
N PHE A 116 -16.49 0.53 -9.51
CA PHE A 116 -16.96 -0.50 -8.60
C PHE A 116 -15.82 -1.44 -8.20
N SER A 117 -15.56 -1.59 -6.91
CA SER A 117 -14.55 -2.51 -6.39
C SER A 117 -15.00 -3.95 -6.60
N GLY A 118 -14.14 -4.79 -7.16
CA GLY A 118 -14.42 -6.23 -7.31
C GLY A 118 -14.69 -6.94 -5.98
N LEU A 119 -14.17 -6.40 -4.86
CA LEU A 119 -14.43 -6.89 -3.51
C LEU A 119 -15.69 -6.30 -2.88
N GLN A 120 -16.41 -5.44 -3.59
CA GLN A 120 -17.58 -4.71 -3.07
C GLN A 120 -17.27 -3.88 -1.82
N THR A 121 -16.03 -3.41 -1.70
CA THR A 121 -15.55 -2.62 -0.55
C THR A 121 -16.04 -1.18 -0.60
N ASN A 122 -16.40 -0.64 -1.77
CA ASN A 122 -16.98 0.70 -1.90
C ASN A 122 -18.51 0.67 -2.06
N TYR A 123 -19.04 -0.31 -2.80
CA TYR A 123 -20.46 -0.50 -3.01
C TYR A 123 -20.84 -1.97 -2.91
N GLN A 124 -21.99 -2.26 -2.32
CA GLN A 124 -22.56 -3.61 -2.22
C GLN A 124 -23.70 -3.79 -3.19
N LEU A 125 -23.75 -4.96 -3.82
CA LEU A 125 -24.85 -5.39 -4.67
C LEU A 125 -25.76 -6.33 -3.90
N TYR A 126 -27.05 -6.04 -3.90
CA TYR A 126 -28.05 -6.97 -3.38
C TYR A 126 -29.24 -7.08 -4.34
N SER A 127 -29.73 -8.30 -4.52
CA SER A 127 -30.90 -8.57 -5.34
C SER A 127 -32.14 -8.64 -4.46
N SER A 128 -33.21 -7.96 -4.87
CA SER A 128 -34.52 -8.15 -4.24
C SER A 128 -35.13 -9.46 -4.74
N THR A 129 -35.25 -10.43 -3.83
CA THR A 129 -35.94 -11.69 -4.10
C THR A 129 -37.40 -11.40 -4.50
N GLY A 130 -37.76 -11.72 -5.75
CA GLY A 130 -39.12 -11.63 -6.28
C GLY A 130 -39.35 -10.54 -7.33
N SER A 131 -38.52 -9.49 -7.38
CA SER A 131 -38.67 -8.39 -8.37
C SER A 131 -37.67 -8.45 -9.52
N GLY A 132 -36.58 -9.21 -9.40
CA GLY A 132 -35.49 -9.23 -10.38
C GLY A 132 -34.61 -7.98 -10.37
N ASN A 133 -34.89 -7.01 -9.49
CA ASN A 133 -34.12 -5.79 -9.37
C ASN A 133 -32.80 -6.03 -8.62
N VAL A 134 -31.74 -5.37 -9.08
CA VAL A 134 -30.44 -5.29 -8.41
C VAL A 134 -30.26 -3.88 -7.88
N PHE A 135 -29.95 -3.78 -6.59
CA PHE A 135 -29.69 -2.52 -5.92
C PHE A 135 -28.21 -2.40 -5.61
N VAL A 136 -27.71 -1.17 -5.71
CA VAL A 136 -26.35 -0.79 -5.34
C VAL A 136 -26.47 0.15 -4.15
N THR A 137 -25.76 -0.15 -3.06
CA THR A 137 -25.64 0.77 -1.92
C THR A 137 -24.18 1.04 -1.63
N ALA A 138 -23.85 2.29 -1.27
CA ALA A 138 -22.51 2.61 -0.83
C ALA A 138 -22.25 1.96 0.53
N LYS A 139 -21.02 1.44 0.72
CA LYS A 139 -20.56 1.00 2.03
C LYS A 139 -20.28 2.19 2.93
N THR A 140 -20.33 1.92 4.23
CA THR A 140 -19.96 2.88 5.27
C THR A 140 -18.93 2.24 6.19
N TYR A 141 -17.85 2.97 6.45
CA TYR A 141 -16.78 2.59 7.38
C TYR A 141 -16.70 3.64 8.48
N ASP A 142 -16.87 3.24 9.75
CA ASP A 142 -16.87 4.14 10.91
C ASP A 142 -17.71 5.42 10.72
N GLY A 143 -18.90 5.28 10.11
CA GLY A 143 -19.83 6.38 9.85
C GLY A 143 -19.52 7.22 8.60
N CYS A 144 -18.42 6.94 7.90
CA CYS A 144 -18.02 7.59 6.66
C CYS A 144 -18.52 6.78 5.44
N SER A 145 -19.28 7.43 4.54
CA SER A 145 -19.86 6.78 3.36
C SER A 145 -18.95 6.85 2.14
N CYS A 146 -18.77 5.71 1.47
CA CYS A 146 -17.99 5.59 0.23
C CYS A 146 -18.56 6.36 -0.97
N SER A 147 -19.83 6.78 -0.91
CA SER A 147 -20.40 7.68 -1.93
C SER A 147 -19.99 9.13 -1.75
N LEU A 148 -19.49 9.50 -0.57
CA LEU A 148 -19.14 10.88 -0.21
C LEU A 148 -17.63 11.07 -0.15
N SER A 149 -16.89 10.04 0.24
CA SER A 149 -15.44 10.06 0.37
C SER A 149 -14.87 8.66 0.12
N ASP A 150 -13.78 8.58 -0.64
CA ASP A 150 -13.05 7.34 -0.89
C ASP A 150 -12.01 7.03 0.20
N THR A 151 -11.69 8.01 1.04
CA THR A 151 -10.74 7.87 2.16
C THR A 151 -11.35 7.22 3.39
N CYS A 152 -12.64 6.85 3.38
CA CYS A 152 -13.27 6.16 4.50
C CYS A 152 -12.58 4.82 4.77
N ILE A 153 -12.17 4.63 6.02
CA ILE A 153 -11.47 3.44 6.51
C ILE A 153 -12.04 2.99 7.85
N GLN A 154 -11.82 1.73 8.19
CA GLN A 154 -12.00 1.15 9.52
C GLN A 154 -10.85 0.21 9.83
N GLN A 155 -10.61 -0.06 11.12
CA GLN A 155 -9.60 -1.01 11.57
C GLN A 155 -9.78 -2.38 10.90
N SER A 156 -8.75 -2.85 10.20
CA SER A 156 -8.79 -4.16 9.54
C SER A 156 -8.73 -5.27 10.57
N SER A 157 -9.65 -6.22 10.43
CA SER A 157 -9.94 -7.20 11.47
C SER A 157 -10.35 -8.54 10.87
N ILE A 158 -10.11 -9.60 11.63
CA ILE A 158 -10.59 -10.94 11.36
C ILE A 158 -11.89 -11.14 12.13
N TYR A 159 -12.93 -11.60 11.46
CA TYR A 159 -14.26 -11.77 12.03
C TYR A 159 -14.62 -13.24 12.16
N ASN A 160 -15.44 -13.55 13.16
CA ASN A 160 -16.23 -14.77 13.15
C ASN A 160 -17.43 -14.55 12.22
N TYR A 161 -17.53 -15.35 11.16
CA TYR A 161 -18.59 -15.21 10.17
C TYR A 161 -20.00 -15.34 10.77
N ASN A 162 -20.19 -16.28 11.71
CA ASN A 162 -21.52 -16.59 12.26
C ASN A 162 -22.00 -15.53 13.26
N THR A 163 -21.09 -14.98 14.05
CA THR A 163 -21.44 -14.06 15.16
C THR A 163 -21.11 -12.60 14.87
N THR A 164 -20.46 -12.32 13.73
CA THR A 164 -19.93 -11.00 13.32
C THR A 164 -19.01 -10.33 14.34
N THR A 165 -18.54 -11.08 15.35
CA THR A 165 -17.62 -10.59 16.37
C THR A 165 -16.20 -10.54 15.84
N ILE A 166 -15.46 -9.51 16.22
CA ILE A 166 -14.03 -9.38 15.97
C ILE A 166 -13.28 -10.47 16.75
N LEU A 167 -12.45 -11.24 16.05
CA LEU A 167 -11.54 -12.23 16.63
C LEU A 167 -10.13 -11.66 16.81
N PHE A 168 -9.69 -10.81 15.90
CA PHE A 168 -8.35 -10.23 15.92
C PHE A 168 -8.28 -8.94 15.11
N ASN A 169 -7.73 -7.89 15.70
CA ASN A 169 -7.40 -6.64 14.99
C ASN A 169 -5.96 -6.72 14.48
N VAL A 170 -5.76 -6.42 13.20
CA VAL A 170 -4.42 -6.34 12.62
C VAL A 170 -3.89 -4.93 12.81
N ALA A 171 -3.14 -4.72 13.90
CA ALA A 171 -2.66 -3.40 14.31
C ALA A 171 -1.96 -2.65 13.16
N GLY A 172 -2.32 -1.38 12.99
CA GLY A 172 -1.76 -0.53 11.95
C GLY A 172 -2.34 -0.74 10.54
N PHE A 173 -3.19 -1.74 10.32
CA PHE A 173 -3.75 -2.06 9.01
C PHE A 173 -5.23 -1.72 8.92
N TYR A 174 -5.66 -1.13 7.80
CA TYR A 174 -7.03 -0.68 7.60
C TYR A 174 -7.67 -1.31 6.37
N THR A 175 -9.00 -1.40 6.39
CA THR A 175 -9.84 -1.67 5.22
C THR A 175 -10.72 -0.46 4.97
N GLY A 176 -11.13 -0.23 3.73
CA GLY A 176 -11.88 0.97 3.37
C GLY A 176 -12.52 0.87 2.00
N CYS A 177 -13.01 1.99 1.47
CA CYS A 177 -13.72 2.01 0.19
C CYS A 177 -12.88 1.41 -0.94
N ASN A 178 -11.63 1.84 -1.04
CA ASN A 178 -10.67 1.39 -2.04
C ASN A 178 -9.42 0.81 -1.38
N VAL A 179 -8.84 -0.22 -2.02
CA VAL A 179 -7.62 -0.87 -1.53
C VAL A 179 -6.44 0.09 -1.48
N ILE A 180 -6.33 1.01 -2.46
CA ILE A 180 -5.27 2.03 -2.48
C ILE A 180 -5.44 2.98 -1.29
N GLU A 181 -6.62 3.60 -1.14
CA GLU A 181 -6.87 4.57 -0.05
C GLU A 181 -6.70 3.97 1.35
N SER A 182 -7.16 2.74 1.55
CA SER A 182 -7.01 2.05 2.83
C SER A 182 -5.56 1.65 3.11
N LEU A 183 -4.81 1.22 2.09
CA LEU A 183 -3.39 0.91 2.23
C LEU A 183 -2.56 2.17 2.50
N LEU A 184 -2.84 3.29 1.82
CA LEU A 184 -2.14 4.56 2.01
C LEU A 184 -2.25 5.08 3.45
N GLN A 185 -3.40 4.84 4.09
CA GLN A 185 -3.65 5.20 5.48
C GLN A 185 -3.19 4.13 6.49
N SER A 186 -2.80 2.93 6.00
CA SER A 186 -2.21 1.88 6.82
C SER A 186 -0.74 2.15 7.09
N ASN A 187 -0.22 1.49 8.12
CA ASN A 187 1.19 1.32 8.40
C ASN A 187 1.49 -0.18 8.59
N LEU A 188 2.73 -0.50 8.95
CA LEU A 188 3.21 -1.88 9.03
C LEU A 188 3.43 -2.35 10.48
N GLU A 189 2.78 -1.72 11.47
CA GLU A 189 2.97 -1.99 12.91
C GLU A 189 2.91 -3.49 13.24
N CYS A 190 1.85 -4.19 12.82
CA CYS A 190 1.75 -5.64 13.04
C CYS A 190 2.90 -6.42 12.38
N PHE A 191 3.40 -5.96 11.23
CA PHE A 191 4.44 -6.64 10.44
C PHE A 191 5.85 -6.40 10.95
N TYR A 192 6.04 -5.46 11.87
CA TYR A 192 7.26 -5.31 12.69
C TYR A 192 7.22 -6.13 13.99
N ASN A 193 6.07 -6.72 14.33
CA ASN A 193 5.87 -7.46 15.58
C ASN A 193 5.65 -8.95 15.33
N GLN A 194 6.65 -9.79 15.66
CA GLN A 194 6.55 -11.24 15.47
C GLN A 194 5.36 -11.86 16.20
N THR A 195 5.04 -11.39 17.41
CA THR A 195 3.86 -11.90 18.15
C THR A 195 2.55 -11.57 17.41
N CYS A 196 2.48 -10.43 16.71
CA CYS A 196 1.33 -10.09 15.89
C CYS A 196 1.20 -11.01 14.68
N ILE A 197 2.32 -11.27 13.98
CA ILE A 197 2.38 -12.21 12.85
C ILE A 197 2.00 -13.62 13.28
N ASP A 198 2.56 -14.12 14.37
CA ASP A 198 2.27 -15.47 14.88
C ASP A 198 0.76 -15.61 15.21
N LYS A 199 0.16 -14.58 15.83
CA LYS A 199 -1.27 -14.54 16.08
C LYS A 199 -2.09 -14.49 14.80
N LEU A 200 -1.68 -13.67 13.83
CA LEU A 200 -2.33 -13.58 12.53
C LEU A 200 -2.32 -14.95 11.83
N GLN A 201 -1.18 -15.64 11.83
CA GLN A 201 -1.03 -16.96 11.22
C GLN A 201 -1.95 -18.02 11.82
N ASN A 202 -2.30 -17.95 13.12
CA ASN A 202 -3.27 -18.88 13.72
C ASN A 202 -4.67 -18.78 13.12
N TYR A 203 -5.01 -17.66 12.47
CA TYR A 203 -6.30 -17.46 11.80
C TYR A 203 -6.26 -17.76 10.30
N LEU A 204 -5.07 -17.97 9.75
CA LEU A 204 -4.84 -18.37 8.36
C LEU A 204 -4.82 -19.90 8.33
N GLN A 205 -5.86 -20.52 7.78
CA GLN A 205 -6.10 -21.96 7.90
C GLN A 205 -5.15 -22.84 7.05
N SER A 206 -4.10 -22.26 6.47
CA SER A 206 -3.14 -22.92 5.57
C SER A 206 -1.90 -23.43 6.33
N SER A 207 -1.14 -24.34 5.70
CA SER A 207 0.12 -24.83 6.30
C SER A 207 1.06 -23.65 6.52
N PRO A 208 1.65 -23.50 7.73
CA PRO A 208 2.39 -22.29 8.07
C PRO A 208 3.65 -22.18 7.23
N THR A 209 3.72 -21.13 6.41
CA THR A 209 5.00 -20.62 5.91
C THR A 209 5.71 -19.98 7.10
N TYR A 210 6.99 -20.25 7.32
CA TYR A 210 7.75 -19.49 8.31
C TYR A 210 7.86 -18.03 7.84
N VAL A 211 7.25 -17.11 8.59
CA VAL A 211 7.22 -15.68 8.27
C VAL A 211 7.85 -14.92 9.44
N SER A 212 8.95 -14.24 9.15
CA SER A 212 9.63 -13.38 10.12
C SER A 212 9.12 -11.94 10.01
N ALA A 213 8.99 -11.28 11.15
CA ALA A 213 8.75 -9.84 11.23
C ALA A 213 9.83 -9.03 10.51
N LEU A 214 9.45 -7.84 10.06
CA LEU A 214 10.37 -6.79 9.65
C LEU A 214 11.27 -6.41 10.83
N SER A 215 12.50 -6.01 10.53
CA SER A 215 13.51 -5.73 11.52
C SER A 215 13.50 -4.25 11.88
N SER A 216 13.09 -3.93 13.11
CA SER A 216 13.17 -2.56 13.65
C SER A 216 14.60 -2.08 13.88
N SER A 217 15.57 -3.00 13.93
CA SER A 217 16.99 -2.68 14.06
C SER A 217 17.68 -2.34 12.74
N LEU A 218 17.00 -2.47 11.59
CA LEU A 218 17.56 -1.97 10.32
C LEU A 218 17.45 -0.46 10.31
N TYR A 219 18.54 0.22 9.93
CA TYR A 219 18.54 1.68 9.84
C TYR A 219 17.46 2.12 8.84
N SER A 220 16.46 2.82 9.36
CA SER A 220 15.37 3.40 8.60
C SER A 220 15.09 4.78 9.19
N ARG A 221 14.89 5.77 8.33
CA ARG A 221 14.39 7.10 8.74
C ARG A 221 12.90 7.08 9.14
N TYR A 222 12.22 5.94 8.99
CA TYR A 222 10.80 5.78 9.24
C TYR A 222 10.54 4.96 10.50
N LEU A 223 9.49 5.33 11.22
CA LEU A 223 8.99 4.58 12.37
C LEU A 223 8.09 3.44 11.87
N GLU A 224 7.88 2.43 12.72
CA GLU A 224 6.98 1.30 12.42
C GLU A 224 5.53 1.77 12.18
N THR A 225 5.15 2.89 12.79
CA THR A 225 3.83 3.53 12.68
C THR A 225 3.74 4.54 11.54
N THR A 226 4.80 4.76 10.77
CA THR A 226 4.77 5.62 9.57
C THR A 226 3.80 5.02 8.55
N ILE A 227 2.83 5.81 8.09
CA ILE A 227 1.84 5.35 7.11
C ILE A 227 2.46 5.16 5.73
N ILE A 228 1.90 4.28 4.92
CA ILE A 228 2.41 3.98 3.58
C ILE A 228 2.41 5.22 2.69
N ASN A 229 1.46 6.14 2.86
CA ASN A 229 1.46 7.42 2.13
C ASN A 229 2.77 8.20 2.33
N ASP A 230 3.22 8.35 3.58
CA ASP A 230 4.45 9.08 3.90
C ASP A 230 5.71 8.39 3.37
N LEU A 231 5.68 7.05 3.29
CA LEU A 231 6.73 6.29 2.60
C LEU A 231 6.76 6.66 1.12
N LEU A 232 5.59 6.66 0.45
CA LEU A 232 5.48 6.97 -0.98
C LEU A 232 5.79 8.43 -1.33
N ASP A 233 5.49 9.37 -0.44
CA ASP A 233 5.88 10.78 -0.56
C ASP A 233 7.39 10.96 -0.67
N ASN A 234 8.16 9.94 -0.28
CA ASN A 234 9.61 9.88 -0.36
C ASN A 234 10.10 8.72 -1.22
N LEU A 235 9.27 8.18 -2.12
CA LEU A 235 9.59 7.05 -2.99
C LEU A 235 10.13 5.84 -2.21
N MET A 236 9.62 5.61 -1.00
CA MET A 236 10.01 4.55 -0.07
C MET A 236 11.52 4.45 0.17
N TYR A 237 12.28 5.53 -0.04
CA TYR A 237 13.74 5.52 0.05
C TYR A 237 14.20 5.58 1.51
N THR A 238 15.13 4.69 1.89
CA THR A 238 15.71 4.60 3.23
C THR A 238 17.17 5.00 3.27
#